data_AF-A0A968RZ27-F1
#
_entry.id   AF-A0A968RZ27-F1
#
_cell.length_a   1.000
_cell.length_b   1.000
_cell.length_c   1.000
_cell.angle_alpha   90.00
_cell.angle_beta   90.00
_cell.angle_gamma   90.00
#
_symmetry.space_group_name_H-M   'P 1'
#
loop_
_entity.id
_entity.type
_entity.pdbx_description
1 polymer ?
#
loop_
_entity_poly.entity_id
_entity_poly.type
_entity_poly.pdbx_seq_one_letter_code
_entity_poly.pdbx_strand_id
1 'polypeptide(L)'
;MLVCDIQDVGVRYYTYLWTISYILEAAGEYGAEVLILDRPNPLGGVKIEGAPLDEAFASLVGRFNIPNRHGMTLGELAQMMNALWNPTPAVLTVIPCEGWQREMTWDMLGRVWIPPSPNMPQFVTALQYPGACLVEGTNLSEGRGTTLPFEMVGAPFVDGFRLPPILNRLGLQGVKFRPHSFSPATSKFAGESCHGVQVHITDARGVESTQNMAACSHSDTRYVSWKIVWKPHFDLLMGSDEMRKQN
;
A
#
# COMPACT_ATOMS: atom_id res chain seq x y z
N MET A 1 -1.47 25.27 -18.49
CA MET A 1 -0.60 24.65 -17.48
C MET A 1 -1.45 23.97 -16.42
N LEU A 2 -1.14 22.73 -16.08
CA LEU A 2 -1.73 21.96 -14.99
C LEU A 2 -0.73 21.92 -13.83
N VAL A 3 -1.17 22.25 -12.62
CA VAL A 3 -0.34 22.17 -11.41
C VAL A 3 -0.82 21.01 -10.56
N CYS A 4 0.07 20.09 -10.24
CA CYS A 4 -0.22 18.95 -9.37
C CYS A 4 0.50 19.12 -8.05
N ASP A 5 -0.28 19.19 -6.97
CA ASP A 5 0.20 19.28 -5.60
C ASP A 5 -0.64 18.37 -4.71
N ILE A 6 -0.17 17.13 -4.52
CA ILE A 6 -0.92 16.10 -3.80
C ILE A 6 0.01 15.16 -3.04
N GLN A 7 -0.36 14.81 -1.81
CA GLN A 7 0.41 13.86 -1.00
C GLN A 7 0.00 12.42 -1.33
N ASP A 8 0.93 11.67 -1.89
CA ASP A 8 0.83 10.22 -2.07
C ASP A 8 1.36 9.45 -0.84
N VAL A 9 1.21 8.13 -0.82
CA VAL A 9 1.66 7.27 0.29
C VAL A 9 2.80 6.32 -0.08
N GLY A 10 3.35 6.39 -1.29
CA GLY A 10 4.51 5.61 -1.71
C GLY A 10 4.18 4.17 -2.11
N VAL A 11 2.94 3.93 -2.57
CA VAL A 11 2.43 2.60 -2.88
C VAL A 11 1.68 2.57 -4.21
N ARG A 12 2.00 1.57 -5.05
CA ARG A 12 1.55 1.41 -6.43
C ARG A 12 0.04 1.48 -6.61
N TYR A 13 -0.74 0.88 -5.71
CA TYR A 13 -2.20 0.86 -5.80
C TYR A 13 -2.88 2.06 -5.12
N TYR A 14 -2.12 3.06 -4.67
CA TYR A 14 -2.65 4.36 -4.31
C TYR A 14 -2.76 5.24 -5.58
N THR A 15 -3.99 5.55 -5.98
CA THR A 15 -4.29 5.91 -7.38
C THR A 15 -3.96 7.36 -7.77
N TYR A 16 -3.40 8.16 -6.86
CA TYR A 16 -2.97 9.53 -7.18
C TYR A 16 -1.84 9.53 -8.20
N LEU A 17 -0.87 8.63 -8.06
CA LEU A 17 0.22 8.52 -9.03
C LEU A 17 -0.29 8.17 -10.45
N TRP A 18 -1.35 7.37 -10.57
CA TRP A 18 -1.95 7.03 -11.86
C TRP A 18 -2.81 8.14 -12.44
N THR A 19 -3.37 8.99 -11.57
CA THR A 19 -4.01 10.23 -12.02
C THR A 19 -2.95 11.16 -12.64
N ILE A 20 -1.76 11.25 -12.04
CA ILE A 20 -0.64 12.01 -12.61
C ILE A 20 -0.21 11.43 -13.96
N SER A 21 -0.13 10.12 -14.13
CA SER A 21 0.24 9.54 -15.44
C SER A 21 -0.79 9.86 -16.53
N TYR A 22 -2.09 9.84 -16.22
CA TYR A 22 -3.12 10.28 -17.18
C TYR A 22 -3.04 11.79 -17.48
N ILE A 23 -2.71 12.61 -16.49
CA ILE A 23 -2.48 14.05 -16.69
C ILE A 23 -1.31 14.28 -17.66
N LEU A 24 -0.21 13.54 -17.51
CA LEU A 24 0.96 13.65 -18.39
C LEU A 24 0.62 13.22 -19.82
N GLU A 25 -0.10 12.11 -20.00
CA GLU A 25 -0.54 11.64 -21.31
C GLU A 25 -1.41 12.69 -22.02
N ALA A 26 -2.45 13.18 -21.34
CA ALA A 26 -3.33 14.21 -21.89
C ALA A 26 -2.56 15.53 -22.14
N ALA A 27 -1.70 15.96 -21.23
CA ALA A 27 -0.94 17.19 -21.42
C ALA A 27 -0.01 17.11 -22.64
N GLY A 28 0.60 15.95 -22.88
CA GLY A 28 1.36 15.67 -24.09
C GLY A 28 0.54 15.81 -25.36
N GLU A 29 -0.62 15.15 -25.42
CA GLU A 29 -1.52 15.17 -26.58
C GLU A 29 -2.04 16.58 -26.91
N TYR A 30 -2.32 17.39 -25.89
CA TYR A 30 -2.89 18.74 -26.06
C TYR A 30 -1.84 19.86 -26.03
N GLY A 31 -0.54 19.54 -25.93
CA GLY A 31 0.53 20.53 -25.84
C GLY A 31 0.46 21.42 -24.59
N ALA A 32 -0.11 20.90 -23.50
CA ALA A 32 -0.18 21.59 -22.22
C ALA A 32 1.05 21.31 -21.36
N GLU A 33 1.45 22.29 -20.56
CA GLU A 33 2.52 22.12 -19.57
C GLU A 33 1.99 21.52 -18.26
N VAL A 34 2.82 20.71 -17.60
CA VAL A 34 2.56 20.12 -16.28
C VAL A 34 3.65 20.58 -15.31
N LEU A 35 3.23 21.09 -14.16
CA LEU A 35 4.08 21.44 -13.03
C LEU A 35 3.76 20.52 -11.85
N ILE A 36 4.73 19.74 -11.39
CA ILE A 36 4.63 18.97 -10.15
C ILE A 36 5.29 19.75 -9.02
N LEU A 37 4.52 20.08 -7.99
CA LEU A 37 5.07 20.50 -6.70
C LEU A 37 5.36 19.22 -5.91
N ASP A 38 6.63 18.81 -5.93
CA ASP A 38 6.97 17.50 -5.41
C ASP A 38 6.75 17.42 -3.90
N ARG A 39 6.49 16.21 -3.40
CA ARG A 39 6.29 15.95 -1.98
C ARG A 39 7.10 14.74 -1.54
N PRO A 40 7.57 14.72 -0.28
CA PRO A 40 8.27 13.56 0.26
C PRO A 40 7.43 12.29 0.13
N ASN A 41 8.07 11.19 -0.29
CA ASN A 41 7.48 9.87 -0.11
C ASN A 41 7.45 9.58 1.40
N PRO A 42 6.28 9.38 2.03
CA PRO A 42 6.21 9.22 3.48
C PRO A 42 6.87 7.94 3.98
N LEU A 43 7.06 6.96 3.10
CA LEU A 43 7.76 5.70 3.37
C LEU A 43 9.26 5.78 3.04
N GLY A 44 9.77 6.98 2.71
CA GLY A 44 11.14 7.18 2.27
C GLY A 44 11.39 6.66 0.84
N GLY A 45 12.62 6.85 0.37
CA GLY A 45 13.09 6.48 -0.95
C GLY A 45 14.10 5.33 -1.01
N VAL A 46 14.38 4.66 0.12
CA VAL A 46 15.37 3.57 0.17
C VAL A 46 14.72 2.19 0.02
N LYS A 47 13.66 1.91 0.79
CA LYS A 47 13.05 0.57 0.82
C LYS A 47 12.08 0.38 -0.35
N ILE A 48 12.26 -0.73 -1.05
CA ILE A 48 11.42 -1.20 -2.15
C ILE A 48 10.86 -2.57 -1.77
N GLU A 49 9.55 -2.77 -1.94
CA GLU A 49 8.85 -4.03 -1.60
C GLU A 49 7.91 -4.45 -2.72
N GLY A 50 7.75 -5.78 -2.88
CA GLY A 50 6.84 -6.39 -3.84
C GLY A 50 7.42 -6.49 -5.26
N ALA A 51 6.91 -7.45 -6.02
CA ALA A 51 7.31 -7.63 -7.41
C ALA A 51 6.85 -6.42 -8.27
N PRO A 52 7.62 -6.05 -9.30
CA PRO A 52 7.14 -5.13 -10.31
C PRO A 52 5.88 -5.65 -11.02
N LEU A 53 5.04 -4.74 -11.51
CA LEU A 53 3.81 -5.07 -12.21
C LEU A 53 4.12 -5.78 -13.54
N ASP A 54 3.52 -6.94 -13.77
CA ASP A 54 3.38 -7.52 -15.10
C ASP A 54 2.27 -6.77 -15.86
N GLU A 55 2.58 -6.33 -17.08
CA GLU A 55 1.68 -5.55 -17.94
C GLU A 55 0.34 -6.28 -18.21
N ALA A 56 0.32 -7.61 -18.16
CA ALA A 56 -0.90 -8.40 -18.26
C ALA A 56 -1.91 -8.11 -17.12
N PHE A 57 -1.44 -7.56 -16.01
CA PHE A 57 -2.24 -7.18 -14.83
C PHE A 57 -2.42 -5.66 -14.70
N ALA A 58 -2.08 -4.89 -15.74
CA ALA A 58 -2.23 -3.45 -15.73
C ALA A 58 -3.70 -3.02 -15.56
N SER A 59 -3.93 -2.08 -14.66
CA SER A 59 -5.24 -1.54 -14.28
C SER A 59 -5.11 -0.17 -13.61
N LEU A 60 -6.23 0.42 -13.14
CA LEU A 60 -6.20 1.70 -12.42
C LEU A 60 -5.46 1.63 -11.08
N VAL A 61 -5.25 0.44 -10.52
CA VAL A 61 -4.47 0.23 -9.28
C VAL A 61 -3.02 -0.18 -9.56
N GLY A 62 -2.58 -0.14 -10.81
CA GLY A 62 -1.23 -0.47 -11.21
C GLY A 62 -1.08 -0.40 -12.73
N ARG A 63 -0.43 0.61 -13.29
CA ARG A 63 -0.35 0.78 -14.76
C ARG A 63 0.99 0.39 -15.38
N PHE A 64 2.09 0.69 -14.71
CA PHE A 64 3.45 0.48 -15.23
C PHE A 64 4.28 -0.44 -14.35
N ASN A 65 5.35 -0.98 -14.93
CA ASN A 65 6.30 -1.90 -14.30
C ASN A 65 7.09 -1.22 -13.18
N ILE A 66 6.43 -1.00 -12.04
CA ILE A 66 7.00 -0.51 -10.79
C ILE A 66 6.62 -1.46 -9.64
N PRO A 67 7.48 -1.63 -8.63
CA PRO A 67 7.18 -2.44 -7.45
C PRO A 67 6.07 -1.84 -6.57
N ASN A 68 5.48 -2.65 -5.67
CA ASN A 68 4.37 -2.23 -4.81
C ASN A 68 4.73 -1.03 -3.95
N ARG A 69 5.78 -1.13 -3.13
CA ARG A 69 6.41 0.02 -2.49
C ARG A 69 7.55 0.45 -3.39
N HIS A 70 7.36 1.56 -4.10
CA HIS A 70 8.27 1.98 -5.17
C HIS A 70 9.45 2.83 -4.69
N GLY A 71 9.34 3.45 -3.50
CA GLY A 71 10.43 4.25 -2.93
C GLY A 71 10.77 5.48 -3.76
N MET A 72 9.82 6.09 -4.47
CA MET A 72 10.06 7.29 -5.29
C MET A 72 9.09 8.40 -4.89
N THR A 73 9.48 9.66 -5.04
CA THR A 73 8.52 10.78 -4.93
C THR A 73 7.58 10.81 -6.15
N LEU A 74 6.49 11.58 -6.07
CA LEU A 74 5.62 11.76 -7.24
C LEU A 74 6.35 12.48 -8.38
N GLY A 75 7.24 13.42 -8.07
CA GLY A 75 8.08 14.09 -9.07
C GLY A 75 9.01 13.14 -9.80
N GLU A 76 9.71 12.27 -9.07
CA GLU A 76 10.57 11.22 -9.64
C GLU A 76 9.76 10.24 -10.51
N LEU A 77 8.60 9.79 -10.01
CA LEU A 77 7.69 8.94 -10.78
C LEU A 77 7.18 9.64 -12.03
N ALA A 78 6.76 10.91 -11.94
CA ALA A 78 6.25 11.67 -13.07
C ALA A 78 7.30 11.79 -14.18
N GLN A 79 8.57 12.07 -13.83
CA GLN A 79 9.67 12.09 -14.79
C GLN A 79 9.88 10.72 -15.45
N MET A 80 9.93 9.65 -14.65
CA MET A 80 10.08 8.29 -15.17
C MET A 80 8.92 7.91 -16.11
N MET A 81 7.68 8.20 -15.72
CA MET A 81 6.49 7.87 -16.51
C MET A 81 6.41 8.67 -17.81
N ASN A 82 6.73 9.96 -17.75
CA ASN A 82 6.74 10.82 -18.93
C ASN A 82 7.84 10.42 -19.93
N ALA A 83 8.97 9.89 -19.45
CA ALA A 83 10.09 9.50 -20.30
C ALA A 83 9.96 8.08 -20.88
N LEU A 84 9.45 7.12 -20.10
CA LEU A 84 9.47 5.70 -20.46
C LEU A 84 8.17 5.19 -21.07
N TRP A 85 7.02 5.70 -20.63
CA TRP A 85 5.71 5.12 -20.99
C TRP A 85 4.75 6.10 -21.66
N ASN A 86 5.00 7.41 -21.61
CA ASN A 86 4.17 8.39 -22.31
C ASN A 86 4.56 8.46 -23.80
N PRO A 87 3.70 8.06 -24.74
CA PRO A 87 4.01 8.10 -26.18
C PRO A 87 4.18 9.54 -26.71
N THR A 88 3.60 10.53 -26.03
CA THR A 88 3.75 11.95 -26.35
C THR A 88 4.19 12.69 -25.09
N PRO A 89 5.50 12.74 -24.78
CA PRO A 89 5.97 13.34 -23.52
C PRO A 89 5.49 14.78 -23.35
N ALA A 90 4.86 15.07 -22.21
CA ALA A 90 4.43 16.42 -21.85
C ALA A 90 5.63 17.30 -21.51
N VAL A 91 5.45 18.62 -21.63
CA VAL A 91 6.39 19.59 -21.06
C VAL A 91 6.22 19.57 -19.54
N LEU A 92 7.10 18.83 -18.87
CA LEU A 92 7.05 18.56 -17.43
C LEU A 92 8.11 19.37 -16.70
N THR A 93 7.68 20.16 -15.72
CA THR A 93 8.56 20.77 -14.71
C THR A 93 8.28 20.16 -13.35
N VAL A 94 9.32 19.79 -12.62
CA VAL A 94 9.23 19.29 -11.23
C VAL A 94 9.95 20.28 -10.33
N ILE A 95 9.26 20.75 -9.29
CA ILE A 95 9.88 21.50 -8.19
C ILE A 95 10.23 20.50 -7.09
N PRO A 96 11.52 20.13 -6.93
CA PRO A 96 11.91 19.08 -5.98
C PRO A 96 11.77 19.55 -4.53
N CYS A 97 11.63 18.58 -3.62
CA CYS A 97 11.66 18.84 -2.19
C CYS A 97 13.04 19.31 -1.73
N GLU A 98 13.13 20.52 -1.19
CA GLU A 98 14.35 20.98 -0.53
C GLU A 98 14.59 20.21 0.79
N GLY A 99 15.82 19.75 1.00
CA GLY A 99 16.25 19.11 2.25
C GLY A 99 15.75 17.69 2.50
N TRP A 100 14.86 17.15 1.65
CA TRP A 100 14.46 15.75 1.74
C TRP A 100 15.61 14.84 1.29
N GLN A 101 15.86 13.80 2.08
CA GLN A 101 16.80 12.72 1.75
C GLN A 101 16.05 11.40 1.67
N ARG A 102 16.56 10.45 0.89
CA ARG A 102 15.84 9.19 0.63
C ARG A 102 15.59 8.38 1.89
N GLU A 103 16.43 8.52 2.92
CA GLU A 103 16.30 7.85 4.20
C GLU A 103 15.15 8.42 5.05
N MET A 104 14.67 9.63 4.75
CA MET A 104 13.66 10.33 5.54
C MET A 104 12.26 9.77 5.27
N THR A 105 11.70 9.12 6.28
CA THR A 105 10.28 8.80 6.42
C THR A 105 9.51 9.99 7.00
N TRP A 106 8.16 9.95 6.98
CA TRP A 106 7.32 11.08 7.37
C TRP A 106 7.61 11.60 8.80
N ASP A 107 7.86 10.69 9.74
CA ASP A 107 8.20 11.00 11.13
C ASP A 107 9.52 11.78 11.28
N MET A 108 10.42 11.69 10.29
CA MET A 108 11.67 12.44 10.26
C MET A 108 11.52 13.86 9.69
N LEU A 109 10.39 14.18 9.04
CA LEU A 109 10.19 15.46 8.36
C LEU A 109 9.78 16.60 9.30
N GLY A 110 9.37 16.28 10.54
CA GLY A 110 8.80 17.28 11.47
C GLY A 110 7.49 17.89 10.99
N ARG A 111 6.75 17.20 10.11
CA ARG A 111 5.48 17.66 9.52
C ARG A 111 4.28 16.94 10.10
N VAL A 112 3.15 17.64 10.16
CA VAL A 112 1.86 17.06 10.60
C VAL A 112 1.30 16.17 9.49
N TRP A 113 0.90 14.95 9.83
CA TRP A 113 0.19 14.06 8.91
C TRP A 113 -1.22 14.61 8.63
N ILE A 114 -1.50 14.90 7.36
CA ILE A 114 -2.85 15.20 6.88
C ILE A 114 -3.35 13.95 6.16
N PRO A 115 -4.46 13.33 6.60
CA PRO A 115 -4.97 12.11 5.98
C PRO A 115 -5.21 12.30 4.47
N PRO A 116 -4.47 11.59 3.60
CA PRO A 116 -4.66 11.74 2.16
C PRO A 116 -5.95 11.04 1.68
N SER A 117 -6.54 10.15 2.48
CA SER A 117 -7.86 9.56 2.23
C SER A 117 -8.53 9.12 3.54
N PRO A 118 -9.85 8.85 3.56
CA PRO A 118 -10.57 8.51 4.79
C PRO A 118 -10.03 7.30 5.55
N ASN A 119 -9.52 6.29 4.83
CA ASN A 119 -8.93 5.09 5.43
C ASN A 119 -7.40 5.19 5.57
N MET A 120 -6.82 6.37 5.41
CA MET A 120 -5.40 6.66 5.67
C MET A 120 -5.26 7.71 6.80
N PRO A 121 -5.82 7.46 8.00
CA PRO A 121 -5.96 8.48 9.04
C PRO A 121 -4.62 8.85 9.69
N GLN A 122 -3.65 7.94 9.72
CA GLN A 122 -2.40 8.11 10.47
C GLN A 122 -1.19 7.65 9.66
N PHE A 123 -0.01 8.17 9.98
CA PHE A 123 1.24 7.72 9.34
C PHE A 123 1.51 6.22 9.57
N VAL A 124 1.18 5.71 10.76
CA VAL A 124 1.30 4.26 11.05
C VAL A 124 0.45 3.41 10.10
N THR A 125 -0.67 3.94 9.61
CA THR A 125 -1.48 3.30 8.58
C THR A 125 -0.71 3.22 7.26
N ALA A 126 -0.03 4.29 6.86
CA ALA A 126 0.77 4.33 5.64
C ALA A 126 1.93 3.32 5.68
N LEU A 127 2.59 3.14 6.82
CA LEU A 127 3.66 2.14 6.99
C LEU A 127 3.20 0.70 6.76
N GLN A 128 1.94 0.39 7.10
CA GLN A 128 1.38 -0.95 6.96
C GLN A 128 0.70 -1.18 5.61
N TYR A 129 0.23 -0.09 4.99
CA TYR A 129 -0.55 -0.11 3.76
C TYR A 129 0.03 -0.96 2.62
N PRO A 130 1.35 -0.95 2.31
CA PRO A 130 1.90 -1.71 1.17
C PRO A 130 1.68 -3.23 1.26
N GLY A 131 1.55 -3.77 2.47
CA GLY A 131 1.08 -5.14 2.67
C GLY A 131 -0.40 -5.23 3.00
N ALA A 132 -0.91 -4.31 3.83
CA ALA A 132 -2.22 -4.45 4.44
C ALA A 132 -3.35 -4.32 3.41
N CYS A 133 -3.15 -3.53 2.36
CA CYS A 133 -4.13 -3.41 1.29
C CYS A 133 -4.25 -4.70 0.47
N LEU A 134 -3.24 -5.58 0.45
CA LEU A 134 -3.34 -6.87 -0.27
C LEU A 134 -4.42 -7.77 0.34
N VAL A 135 -4.72 -7.61 1.63
CA VAL A 135 -5.82 -8.31 2.31
C VAL A 135 -7.18 -7.93 1.72
N GLU A 136 -7.31 -6.75 1.10
CA GLU A 136 -8.51 -6.35 0.37
C GLU A 136 -8.91 -7.40 -0.67
N GLY A 137 -7.92 -7.97 -1.36
CA GLY A 137 -8.06 -9.05 -2.34
C GLY A 137 -8.38 -10.43 -1.75
N THR A 138 -8.65 -10.53 -0.45
CA THR A 138 -8.99 -11.80 0.23
C THR A 138 -10.37 -11.75 0.88
N ASN A 139 -10.78 -12.87 1.47
CA ASN A 139 -11.95 -12.97 2.36
C ASN A 139 -11.68 -12.54 3.82
N LEU A 140 -10.51 -12.01 4.16
CA LEU A 140 -10.24 -11.43 5.48
C LEU A 140 -10.55 -9.94 5.46
N SER A 141 -10.95 -9.35 6.58
CA SER A 141 -11.04 -7.89 6.76
C SER A 141 -9.67 -7.30 7.09
N GLU A 142 -9.32 -6.23 6.39
CA GLU A 142 -8.18 -5.35 6.64
C GLU A 142 -8.49 -4.20 7.62
N GLY A 143 -9.62 -4.28 8.34
CA GLY A 143 -10.00 -3.28 9.34
C GLY A 143 -10.70 -2.03 8.79
N ARG A 144 -10.96 -1.92 7.48
CA ARG A 144 -11.86 -0.88 6.95
C ARG A 144 -13.23 -0.96 7.64
N GLY A 145 -13.84 0.19 7.88
CA GLY A 145 -15.08 0.29 8.66
C GLY A 145 -14.87 0.29 10.18
N THR A 146 -13.62 0.34 10.64
CA THR A 146 -13.24 0.50 12.06
C THR A 146 -12.40 1.77 12.26
N THR A 147 -11.92 2.00 13.48
CA THR A 147 -11.01 3.10 13.82
C THR A 147 -9.54 2.81 13.52
N LEU A 148 -9.16 1.60 13.11
CA LEU A 148 -7.78 1.22 12.79
C LEU A 148 -7.69 0.52 11.42
N PRO A 149 -8.09 1.19 10.31
CA PRO A 149 -7.98 0.61 8.98
C PRO A 149 -6.53 0.25 8.68
N PHE A 150 -6.31 -0.91 8.05
CA PHE A 150 -5.02 -1.49 7.66
C PHE A 150 -4.04 -1.84 8.79
N GLU A 151 -4.41 -1.61 10.05
CA GLU A 151 -3.59 -2.02 11.20
C GLU A 151 -4.03 -3.39 11.76
N MET A 152 -5.05 -4.01 11.16
CA MET A 152 -5.60 -5.27 11.64
C MET A 152 -6.00 -6.20 10.50
N VAL A 153 -6.04 -7.49 10.84
CA VAL A 153 -6.49 -8.56 9.96
C VAL A 153 -7.41 -9.48 10.75
N GLY A 154 -8.58 -9.80 10.22
CA GLY A 154 -9.48 -10.75 10.88
C GLY A 154 -10.73 -11.06 10.09
N ALA A 155 -11.51 -12.02 10.60
CA ALA A 155 -12.82 -12.38 10.06
C ALA A 155 -13.63 -13.10 11.15
N PRO A 156 -14.94 -13.33 10.97
CA PRO A 156 -15.77 -14.05 11.95
C PRO A 156 -15.31 -15.49 12.19
N PHE A 157 -14.67 -16.11 11.19
CA PHE A 157 -14.19 -17.49 11.23
C PHE A 157 -12.74 -17.64 11.71
N VAL A 158 -12.05 -16.55 12.03
CA VAL A 158 -10.65 -16.57 12.48
C VAL A 158 -10.60 -16.80 13.99
N ASP A 159 -9.67 -17.65 14.44
CA ASP A 159 -9.37 -17.78 15.87
C ASP A 159 -8.32 -16.72 16.28
N GLY A 160 -8.79 -15.64 16.91
CA GLY A 160 -7.95 -14.52 17.36
C GLY A 160 -6.96 -14.86 18.47
N PHE A 161 -7.10 -15.99 19.17
CA PHE A 161 -6.15 -16.41 20.20
C PHE A 161 -5.07 -17.35 19.66
N ARG A 162 -5.37 -18.14 18.62
CA ARG A 162 -4.40 -19.06 18.01
C ARG A 162 -3.48 -18.37 17.00
N LEU A 163 -3.99 -17.41 16.22
CA LEU A 163 -3.22 -16.76 15.15
C LEU A 163 -2.01 -15.93 15.64
N PRO A 164 -2.14 -15.01 16.63
CA PRO A 164 -1.02 -14.15 17.02
C PRO A 164 0.22 -14.91 17.54
N PRO A 165 0.12 -15.96 18.38
CA PRO A 165 1.28 -16.76 18.77
C PRO A 165 1.99 -17.44 17.60
N ILE A 166 1.26 -17.84 16.55
CA ILE A 166 1.85 -18.42 15.33
C ILE A 166 2.65 -17.35 14.59
N LEU A 167 2.05 -16.18 14.34
CA LEU A 167 2.70 -15.08 13.64
C LEU A 167 3.92 -14.55 14.40
N ASN A 168 3.81 -14.38 15.73
CA ASN A 168 4.93 -13.92 16.55
C ASN A 168 6.10 -14.91 16.59
N ARG A 169 5.88 -16.22 16.38
CA ARG A 169 6.96 -17.22 16.27
C ARG A 169 7.74 -17.14 14.96
N LEU A 170 7.21 -16.47 13.93
CA LEU A 170 7.93 -16.26 12.67
C LEU A 170 9.11 -15.29 12.82
N GLY A 171 9.18 -14.53 13.92
CA GLY A 171 10.29 -13.61 14.17
C GLY A 171 10.37 -12.45 13.18
N LEU A 172 9.23 -12.03 12.64
CA LEU A 172 9.15 -10.94 11.66
C LEU A 172 9.65 -9.62 12.26
N GLN A 173 10.46 -8.91 11.48
CA GLN A 173 11.16 -7.72 11.95
C GLN A 173 10.22 -6.51 12.07
N GLY A 174 10.46 -5.70 13.11
CA GLY A 174 9.73 -4.44 13.31
C GLY A 174 8.26 -4.56 13.66
N VAL A 175 7.71 -5.77 13.91
CA VAL A 175 6.28 -5.96 14.23
C VAL A 175 6.02 -6.91 15.39
N LYS A 176 4.87 -6.70 16.05
CA LYS A 176 4.24 -7.63 16.99
C LYS A 176 2.77 -7.80 16.67
N PHE A 177 2.28 -9.03 16.78
CA PHE A 177 0.89 -9.36 16.53
C PHE A 177 0.16 -9.51 17.86
N ARG A 178 -0.88 -8.70 18.08
CA ARG A 178 -1.73 -8.74 19.28
C ARG A 178 -3.10 -9.31 18.93
N PRO A 179 -3.67 -10.23 19.73
CA PRO A 179 -5.08 -10.62 19.58
C PRO A 179 -6.00 -9.39 19.54
N HIS A 180 -6.90 -9.35 18.56
CA HIS A 180 -7.89 -8.27 18.46
C HIS A 180 -9.24 -8.79 17.98
N SER A 181 -10.30 -8.27 18.62
CA SER A 181 -11.69 -8.50 18.22
C SER A 181 -12.29 -7.15 17.85
N PHE A 182 -13.04 -7.11 16.75
CA PHE A 182 -13.60 -5.88 16.21
C PHE A 182 -14.89 -6.15 15.43
N SER A 183 -15.72 -5.14 15.29
CA SER A 183 -16.92 -5.18 14.46
C SER A 183 -16.94 -3.98 13.52
N PRO A 184 -16.68 -4.19 12.21
CA PRO A 184 -16.73 -3.11 11.24
C PRO A 184 -18.14 -2.51 11.15
N ALA A 185 -18.23 -1.18 11.06
CA ALA A 185 -19.49 -0.48 10.78
C ALA A 185 -19.86 -0.54 9.29
N THR A 186 -18.86 -0.68 8.41
CA THR A 186 -19.00 -0.76 6.95
C THR A 186 -17.93 -1.71 6.38
N SER A 187 -17.92 -1.92 5.05
CA SER A 187 -16.99 -2.84 4.36
C SER A 187 -17.22 -4.32 4.70
N LYS A 188 -16.19 -5.18 4.56
CA LYS A 188 -16.24 -6.61 4.83
C LYS A 188 -16.69 -6.88 6.27
N PHE A 189 -17.67 -7.78 6.42
CA PHE A 189 -18.22 -8.22 7.71
C PHE A 189 -18.87 -7.08 8.53
N ALA A 190 -19.48 -6.10 7.87
CA ALA A 190 -20.19 -5.02 8.53
C ALA A 190 -21.27 -5.57 9.50
N GLY A 191 -21.19 -5.16 10.76
CA GLY A 191 -22.07 -5.60 11.84
C GLY A 191 -21.75 -6.97 12.46
N GLU A 192 -20.77 -7.70 11.94
CA GLU A 192 -20.37 -9.01 12.47
C GLU A 192 -19.21 -8.91 13.47
N SER A 193 -19.09 -9.86 14.39
CA SER A 193 -17.92 -9.98 15.28
C SER A 193 -16.78 -10.65 14.52
N CYS A 194 -15.72 -9.90 14.25
CA CYS A 194 -14.48 -10.40 13.69
C CYS A 194 -13.44 -10.63 14.78
N HIS A 195 -12.58 -11.63 14.56
CA HIS A 195 -11.44 -11.92 15.40
C HIS A 195 -10.17 -12.03 14.55
N GLY A 196 -9.02 -11.78 15.15
CA GLY A 196 -7.74 -11.89 14.45
C GLY A 196 -6.63 -11.17 15.18
N VAL A 197 -5.87 -10.36 14.45
CA VAL A 197 -4.70 -9.66 14.99
C VAL A 197 -4.73 -8.18 14.68
N GLN A 198 -4.29 -7.36 15.63
CA GLN A 198 -3.75 -6.04 15.36
C GLN A 198 -2.24 -6.18 15.18
N VAL A 199 -1.71 -5.52 14.16
CA VAL A 199 -0.28 -5.45 13.86
C VAL A 199 0.27 -4.16 14.47
N HIS A 200 1.15 -4.31 15.45
CA HIS A 200 1.84 -3.18 16.07
C HIS A 200 3.23 -3.04 15.46
N ILE A 201 3.53 -1.86 14.91
CA ILE A 201 4.88 -1.50 14.50
C ILE A 201 5.71 -1.21 15.75
N THR A 202 6.84 -1.92 15.88
CA THR A 202 7.82 -1.76 16.97
C THR A 202 9.12 -1.13 16.50
N ASP A 203 9.44 -1.22 15.21
CA ASP A 203 10.53 -0.48 14.56
C ASP A 203 10.17 -0.20 13.09
N ALA A 204 9.82 1.05 12.77
CA ALA A 204 9.37 1.46 11.45
C ALA A 204 10.42 1.21 10.34
N ARG A 205 11.71 1.22 10.67
CA ARG A 205 12.79 0.99 9.68
C ARG A 205 12.89 -0.48 9.28
N GLY A 206 12.61 -1.37 10.23
CA GLY A 206 12.67 -2.83 10.04
C GLY A 206 11.41 -3.44 9.40
N VAL A 207 10.29 -2.72 9.29
CA VAL A 207 9.03 -3.28 8.78
C VAL A 207 9.12 -3.65 7.30
N GLU A 208 8.82 -4.91 7.00
CA GLU A 208 8.53 -5.44 5.66
C GLU A 208 7.02 -5.73 5.56
N SER A 209 6.25 -4.71 5.19
CA SER A 209 4.78 -4.77 5.27
C SER A 209 4.19 -5.87 4.40
N THR A 210 4.73 -6.06 3.19
CA THR A 210 4.28 -7.09 2.25
C THR A 210 4.48 -8.49 2.82
N GLN A 211 5.64 -8.75 3.45
CA GLN A 211 5.94 -10.03 4.09
C GLN A 211 5.06 -10.30 5.30
N ASN A 212 4.86 -9.28 6.15
CA ASN A 212 4.03 -9.38 7.33
C ASN A 212 2.59 -9.80 6.99
N MET A 213 2.06 -9.22 5.91
CA MET A 213 0.69 -9.45 5.50
C MET A 213 0.53 -10.73 4.69
N ALA A 214 1.55 -11.12 3.91
CA ALA A 214 1.63 -12.48 3.38
C ALA A 214 1.57 -13.52 4.50
N ALA A 215 2.31 -13.34 5.61
CA ALA A 215 2.23 -14.26 6.75
C ALA A 215 0.83 -14.35 7.38
N CYS A 216 0.12 -13.22 7.49
CA CYS A 216 -1.27 -13.20 7.96
C CYS A 216 -2.24 -13.96 7.04
N SER A 217 -2.03 -13.89 5.72
CA SER A 217 -2.86 -14.59 4.74
C SER A 217 -2.44 -16.05 4.53
N HIS A 218 -1.18 -16.41 4.77
CA HIS A 218 -0.66 -17.75 4.49
C HIS A 218 -0.52 -18.61 5.75
N SER A 219 -1.19 -18.24 6.85
CA SER A 219 -1.09 -19.01 8.08
C SER A 219 -1.52 -20.46 7.80
N ASP A 220 -0.55 -21.34 7.91
CA ASP A 220 -0.61 -22.75 7.53
C ASP A 220 -1.89 -23.42 8.06
N THR A 221 -2.66 -24.01 7.14
CA THR A 221 -3.94 -24.69 7.43
C THR A 221 -3.82 -25.82 8.45
N ARG A 222 -2.60 -26.26 8.79
CA ARG A 222 -2.35 -27.17 9.92
C ARG A 222 -2.59 -26.52 11.28
N TYR A 223 -2.53 -25.19 11.37
CA TYR A 223 -2.67 -24.44 12.62
C TYR A 223 -3.94 -23.58 12.70
N VAL A 224 -4.62 -23.35 11.58
CA VAL A 224 -5.89 -22.62 11.49
C VAL A 224 -6.92 -23.41 10.68
N SER A 225 -8.19 -23.38 11.07
CA SER A 225 -9.26 -24.17 10.44
C SER A 225 -9.92 -23.51 9.23
N TRP A 226 -9.52 -22.30 8.88
CA TRP A 226 -10.11 -21.51 7.80
C TRP A 226 -9.19 -21.44 6.58
N LYS A 227 -9.77 -21.13 5.41
CA LYS A 227 -9.05 -21.00 4.14
C LYS A 227 -9.15 -19.58 3.59
N ILE A 228 -8.06 -19.10 3.01
CA ILE A 228 -8.10 -17.89 2.20
C ILE A 228 -8.87 -18.16 0.92
N VAL A 229 -9.76 -17.24 0.61
CA VAL A 229 -10.37 -17.13 -0.71
C VAL A 229 -9.80 -15.89 -1.37
N TRP A 230 -9.05 -16.09 -2.45
CA TRP A 230 -8.51 -15.03 -3.28
C TRP A 230 -9.60 -14.46 -4.18
N LYS A 231 -9.73 -13.14 -4.20
CA LYS A 231 -10.59 -12.42 -5.15
C LYS A 231 -9.78 -12.06 -6.40
N PRO A 232 -10.39 -11.94 -7.58
CA PRO A 232 -9.68 -11.54 -8.80
C PRO A 232 -8.87 -10.25 -8.67
N HIS A 233 -9.33 -9.31 -7.83
CA HIS A 233 -8.63 -8.05 -7.58
C HIS A 233 -7.28 -8.23 -6.86
N PHE A 234 -7.04 -9.37 -6.18
CA PHE A 234 -5.76 -9.64 -5.54
C PHE A 234 -4.60 -9.63 -6.54
N ASP A 235 -4.76 -10.29 -7.68
CA ASP A 235 -3.72 -10.39 -8.70
C ASP A 235 -3.43 -9.00 -9.32
N LEU A 236 -4.44 -8.12 -9.41
CA LEU A 236 -4.26 -6.73 -9.85
C LEU A 236 -3.46 -5.89 -8.84
N LEU A 237 -3.70 -6.08 -7.54
CA LEU A 237 -2.94 -5.40 -6.49
C LEU A 237 -1.50 -5.90 -6.43
N MET A 238 -1.32 -7.23 -6.51
CA MET A 238 -0.01 -7.89 -6.54
C MET A 238 0.77 -7.58 -7.81
N GLY A 239 0.06 -7.38 -8.93
CA GLY A 239 0.66 -7.18 -10.25
C GLY A 239 1.14 -8.46 -10.92
N SER A 240 0.74 -9.61 -10.40
CA SER A 240 0.96 -10.94 -10.98
C SER A 240 0.04 -11.95 -10.30
N ASP A 241 -0.11 -13.14 -10.88
CA ASP A 241 -0.85 -14.25 -10.28
C ASP A 241 0.07 -15.29 -9.58
N GLU A 242 1.38 -15.01 -9.50
CA GLU A 242 2.38 -15.96 -8.97
C GLU A 242 2.09 -16.35 -7.52
N MET A 243 1.80 -15.36 -6.66
CA MET A 243 1.49 -15.60 -5.25
C MET A 243 0.25 -16.48 -5.07
N ARG A 244 -0.77 -16.30 -5.92
CA ARG A 244 -1.98 -17.12 -5.87
C ARG A 244 -1.71 -18.55 -6.34
N LYS A 245 -0.83 -18.73 -7.34
CA LYS A 245 -0.45 -20.06 -7.88
C LYS A 245 0.45 -20.88 -6.96
N GLN A 246 1.14 -20.24 -6.01
CA GLN A 246 2.01 -20.91 -5.03
C GLN A 246 1.25 -21.52 -3.83
N ASN A 247 -0.07 -21.30 -3.74
CA ASN A 247 -0.97 -21.82 -2.69
C ASN A 247 -2.02 -22.79 -3.24
#